data_AF-A0A2W6B071-F1
#
_entry.id   AF-A0A2W6B071-F1
#
_cell.length_a   1.000
_cell.length_b   1.000
_cell.length_c   1.000
_cell.angle_alpha   90.00
_cell.angle_beta   90.00
_cell.angle_gamma   90.00
#
_symmetry.space_group_name_H-M   'P 1'
#
loop_
_entity.id
_entity.type
_entity.pdbx_description
1 polymer ?
#
loop_
_entity_poly.entity_id
_entity_poly.type
_entity_poly.pdbx_seq_one_letter_code
_entity_poly.pdbx_strand_id
1 'polypeptide(L)'
;MKTDVKRCAARGIVGAMAMTGVRSLAAGAGVVDETPPEAVADEKLRSVSPRHQDAVVEAVHWLVGAAGGVGYGMLPQAIRRRVWSGPAYGLAMWFGFEKVIAPALGLSRRHESRPAERAVLAADHALYGLVVRGASS
;
A
#
# COMPACT_ATOMS: atom_id res chain seq x y z
N MET A 1 -8.80 -20.58 15.88
CA MET A 1 -8.49 -19.25 16.45
C MET A 1 -9.32 -18.23 15.69
N LYS A 2 -10.27 -17.53 16.34
CA LYS A 2 -11.07 -16.49 15.69
C LYS A 2 -10.14 -15.32 15.35
N THR A 3 -10.14 -14.86 14.11
CA THR A 3 -9.33 -13.71 13.69
C THR A 3 -9.83 -12.46 14.41
N ASP A 4 -8.96 -11.75 15.13
CA ASP A 4 -9.29 -10.46 15.72
C ASP A 4 -9.26 -9.37 14.63
N VAL A 5 -10.45 -9.02 14.14
CA VAL A 5 -10.66 -8.02 13.09
C VAL A 5 -10.04 -6.67 13.47
N LYS A 6 -10.12 -6.27 14.74
CA LYS A 6 -9.55 -4.99 15.20
C LYS A 6 -8.03 -5.03 15.12
N ARG A 7 -7.41 -6.12 15.56
CA ARG A 7 -5.94 -6.32 15.45
C ARG A 7 -5.47 -6.34 14.00
N CYS A 8 -6.23 -7.00 13.12
CA CYS A 8 -5.94 -7.05 11.69
C CYS A 8 -6.04 -5.67 11.02
N ALA A 9 -7.12 -4.92 11.29
CA ALA A 9 -7.29 -3.56 10.79
C ALA A 9 -6.18 -2.62 11.30
N ALA A 10 -5.87 -2.66 12.60
CA ALA A 10 -4.83 -1.83 13.19
C ALA A 10 -3.46 -2.07 12.56
N ARG A 11 -3.09 -3.34 12.31
CA ARG A 11 -1.82 -3.65 11.63
C ARG A 11 -1.84 -3.27 10.15
N GLY A 12 -3.00 -3.32 9.50
CA GLY A 12 -3.19 -2.77 8.17
C GLY A 12 -2.85 -1.28 8.12
N ILE A 13 -3.34 -0.50 9.09
CA ILE A 13 -3.02 0.93 9.24
C ILE A 13 -1.52 1.13 9.49
N VAL A 14 -0.92 0.39 10.43
CA VAL A 14 0.52 0.48 10.73
C VAL A 14 1.35 0.14 9.49
N GLY A 15 0.95 -0.87 8.72
CA GLY A 15 1.61 -1.23 7.46
C GLY A 15 1.53 -0.10 6.43
N ALA A 16 0.37 0.53 6.30
CA ALA A 16 0.17 1.67 5.39
C ALA A 16 1.03 2.87 5.80
N MET A 17 1.10 3.19 7.11
CA MET A 17 2.00 4.23 7.62
C MET A 17 3.48 3.91 7.37
N ALA A 18 3.87 2.64 7.53
CA ALA A 18 5.24 2.20 7.23
C ALA A 18 5.59 2.37 5.74
N MET A 19 4.64 2.08 4.83
CA MET A 19 4.82 2.35 3.40
C MET A 19 5.03 3.83 3.11
N THR A 20 4.21 4.71 3.71
CA THR A 20 4.40 6.17 3.59
C THR A 20 5.80 6.57 4.03
N GLY A 21 6.27 6.08 5.17
CA GLY A 21 7.63 6.34 5.65
C GLY A 21 8.72 5.90 4.69
N VAL A 22 8.63 4.69 4.12
CA VAL A 22 9.58 4.20 3.10
C VAL A 22 9.59 5.10 1.88
N ARG A 23 8.42 5.56 1.43
CA ARG A 23 8.29 6.46 0.28
C ARG A 23 8.86 7.84 0.55
N SER A 24 8.59 8.43 1.72
CA SER A 24 9.17 9.71 2.12
C SER A 24 10.71 9.65 2.16
N LEU A 25 11.28 8.56 2.66
CA LEU A 25 12.73 8.36 2.68
C LEU A 25 13.30 8.18 1.26
N ALA A 26 12.64 7.40 0.41
CA ALA A 26 13.07 7.19 -0.97
C ALA A 26 12.99 8.48 -1.80
N ALA A 27 11.94 9.29 -1.59
CA ALA A 27 11.79 10.61 -2.20
C ALA A 27 12.88 11.58 -1.69
N GLY A 28 13.13 11.61 -0.38
CA GLY A 28 14.23 12.40 0.20
C GLY A 28 15.62 12.00 -0.30
N ALA A 29 15.79 10.74 -0.73
CA ALA A 29 17.01 10.23 -1.35
C ALA A 29 17.07 10.43 -2.88
N GLY A 30 16.04 11.01 -3.50
CA GLY A 30 15.96 11.20 -4.96
C GLY A 30 15.80 9.90 -5.76
N VAL A 31 15.33 8.82 -5.13
CA VAL A 31 15.11 7.52 -5.78
C VAL A 31 13.72 7.46 -6.44
N VAL A 32 12.77 8.26 -5.93
CA VAL A 32 11.38 8.34 -6.37
C VAL A 32 11.02 9.82 -6.52
N ASP A 33 10.55 10.23 -7.70
CA ASP A 33 10.27 11.64 -7.99
C ASP A 33 8.86 12.08 -7.53
N GLU A 34 7.86 11.18 -7.58
CA GLU A 34 6.47 11.41 -7.17
C GLU A 34 5.89 10.10 -6.62
N THR A 35 5.21 10.13 -5.49
CA THR A 35 4.51 8.95 -4.96
C THR A 35 3.18 8.75 -5.70
N PRO A 36 2.73 7.49 -5.90
CA PRO A 36 1.50 7.19 -6.64
C PRO A 36 0.25 7.98 -6.20
N PRO A 37 0.05 8.25 -4.89
CA PRO A 37 -1.04 9.07 -4.41
C PRO A 37 -1.04 10.53 -4.88
N GLU A 38 0.13 11.17 -5.05
CA GLU A 38 0.22 12.56 -5.56
C GLU A 38 -0.20 12.65 -7.03
N ALA A 39 0.17 11.66 -7.85
CA ALA A 39 -0.25 11.59 -9.25
C ALA A 39 -1.78 11.44 -9.41
N VAL A 40 -2.45 10.75 -8.48
CA VAL A 40 -3.94 10.67 -8.46
C VAL A 40 -4.56 12.00 -8.03
N ALA A 41 -3.95 12.69 -7.07
CA ALA A 41 -4.42 13.96 -6.55
C ALA A 41 -4.38 15.05 -7.64
N ASP A 42 -3.27 15.16 -8.36
CA ASP A 42 -3.06 16.14 -9.44
C ASP A 42 -4.06 15.96 -10.62
N GLU A 43 -4.43 14.72 -10.91
CA GLU A 43 -5.29 14.39 -12.05
C GLU A 43 -6.80 14.40 -11.72
N LYS A 44 -7.20 14.02 -10.49
CA LYS A 44 -8.62 13.82 -10.12
C LYS A 44 -9.17 14.75 -9.04
N LEU A 45 -8.33 15.41 -8.23
CA LEU A 45 -8.76 16.22 -7.06
C LEU A 45 -8.60 17.73 -7.24
N ARG A 46 -8.50 18.25 -8.48
CA ARG A 46 -8.35 19.70 -8.75
C ARG A 46 -9.38 20.61 -8.08
N SER A 47 -10.56 20.09 -7.70
CA SER A 47 -11.61 20.82 -6.99
C SER A 47 -11.45 20.85 -5.46
N VAL A 48 -10.51 20.10 -4.89
CA VAL A 48 -10.17 20.09 -3.46
C VAL A 48 -8.94 20.98 -3.28
N SER A 49 -8.94 21.86 -2.27
CA SER A 49 -7.77 22.68 -1.93
C SER A 49 -6.51 21.80 -1.84
N PRO A 50 -5.38 22.14 -2.47
CA PRO A 50 -4.14 21.33 -2.43
C PRO A 50 -3.73 20.89 -1.02
N ARG A 51 -3.90 21.78 -0.02
CA ARG A 51 -3.62 21.48 1.40
C ARG A 51 -4.43 20.32 2.01
N HIS A 52 -5.57 19.95 1.44
CA HIS A 52 -6.42 18.87 1.95
C HIS A 52 -6.32 17.61 1.09
N GLN A 53 -5.71 17.70 -0.10
CA GLN A 53 -5.57 16.54 -0.98
C GLN A 53 -4.66 15.50 -0.35
N ASP A 54 -3.48 15.90 0.14
CA ASP A 54 -2.51 14.99 0.78
C ASP A 54 -3.12 14.25 1.97
N ALA A 55 -3.86 14.96 2.83
CA ALA A 55 -4.50 14.39 4.01
C ALA A 55 -5.63 13.39 3.64
N VAL A 56 -6.44 13.71 2.62
CA VAL A 56 -7.49 12.80 2.13
C VAL A 56 -6.87 11.56 1.52
N VAL A 57 -5.82 11.75 0.73
CA VAL A 57 -5.09 10.69 0.05
C VAL A 57 -4.44 9.75 1.07
N GLU A 58 -3.81 10.30 2.10
CA GLU A 58 -3.23 9.54 3.21
C GLU A 58 -4.30 8.79 4.00
N ALA A 59 -5.44 9.43 4.30
CA ALA A 59 -6.57 8.77 4.97
C ALA A 59 -7.14 7.61 4.15
N VAL A 60 -7.29 7.78 2.83
CA VAL A 60 -7.69 6.70 1.93
C VAL A 60 -6.65 5.58 1.95
N HIS A 61 -5.36 5.90 1.94
CA HIS A 61 -4.30 4.91 2.02
C HIS A 61 -4.36 4.09 3.32
N TRP A 62 -4.63 4.74 4.45
CA TRP A 62 -4.84 4.05 5.73
C TRP A 62 -6.08 3.17 5.74
N LEU A 63 -7.20 3.63 5.15
CA LEU A 63 -8.42 2.83 5.03
C LEU A 63 -8.22 1.59 4.16
N VAL A 64 -7.54 1.75 3.03
CA VAL A 64 -7.16 0.64 2.14
C VAL A 64 -6.22 -0.33 2.89
N GLY A 65 -5.25 0.20 3.63
CA GLY A 65 -4.37 -0.59 4.50
C GLY A 65 -5.16 -1.38 5.55
N ALA A 66 -6.10 -0.75 6.25
CA ALA A 66 -6.96 -1.42 7.22
C ALA A 66 -7.77 -2.56 6.58
N ALA A 67 -8.39 -2.29 5.43
CA ALA A 67 -9.16 -3.28 4.68
C ALA A 67 -8.28 -4.45 4.21
N GLY A 68 -7.06 -4.18 3.72
CA GLY A 68 -6.12 -5.22 3.34
C GLY A 68 -5.62 -6.03 4.55
N GLY A 69 -5.42 -5.40 5.71
CA GLY A 69 -5.07 -6.10 6.95
C GLY A 69 -6.15 -7.09 7.37
N VAL A 70 -7.43 -6.68 7.28
CA VAL A 70 -8.58 -7.56 7.49
C VAL A 70 -8.62 -8.68 6.44
N GLY A 71 -8.42 -8.35 5.15
CA GLY A 71 -8.38 -9.32 4.06
C GLY A 71 -7.32 -10.41 4.27
N TYR A 72 -6.11 -10.03 4.69
CA TYR A 72 -5.07 -11.00 5.08
C TYR A 72 -5.51 -11.88 6.25
N GLY A 73 -6.14 -11.28 7.27
CA GLY A 73 -6.70 -11.99 8.42
C GLY A 73 -7.84 -12.96 8.09
N MET A 74 -8.43 -12.88 6.91
CA MET A 74 -9.43 -13.83 6.41
C MET A 74 -8.81 -15.03 5.67
N LEU A 75 -7.53 -14.97 5.31
CA LEU A 75 -6.85 -16.10 4.64
C LEU A 75 -6.82 -17.34 5.53
N PRO A 76 -6.88 -18.56 4.97
CA PRO A 76 -6.73 -19.80 5.73
C PRO A 76 -5.47 -19.81 6.60
N GLN A 77 -5.57 -20.34 7.83
CA GLN A 77 -4.45 -20.40 8.76
C GLN A 77 -3.23 -21.14 8.18
N ALA A 78 -3.44 -22.17 7.36
CA ALA A 78 -2.40 -22.90 6.66
C ALA A 78 -1.56 -22.02 5.70
N ILE A 79 -2.17 -20.96 5.15
CA ILE A 79 -1.47 -19.98 4.31
C ILE A 79 -0.74 -18.98 5.20
N ARG A 80 -1.42 -18.40 6.20
CA ARG A 80 -0.84 -17.36 7.08
C ARG A 80 0.38 -17.82 7.87
N ARG A 81 0.47 -19.12 8.18
CA ARG A 81 1.64 -19.73 8.85
C ARG A 81 2.92 -19.69 8.02
N ARG A 82 2.82 -19.59 6.69
CA ARG A 82 3.99 -19.58 5.81
C ARG A 82 4.68 -18.22 5.91
N VAL A 83 6.01 -18.24 6.07
CA VAL A 83 6.82 -17.02 6.23
C VAL A 83 6.68 -16.05 5.05
N TRP A 84 6.54 -16.59 3.84
CA TRP A 84 6.41 -15.81 2.62
C TRP A 84 5.01 -15.24 2.39
N SER A 85 3.99 -15.72 3.10
CA SER A 85 2.58 -15.36 2.82
C SER A 85 2.30 -13.87 2.97
N GLY A 86 2.95 -13.22 3.95
CA GLY A 86 2.85 -11.77 4.16
C GLY A 86 3.42 -11.01 2.96
N PRO A 87 4.73 -11.11 2.67
CA PRO A 87 5.33 -10.45 1.52
C PRO A 87 4.61 -10.74 0.19
N ALA A 88 4.22 -12.00 -0.07
CA ALA A 88 3.49 -12.35 -1.27
C ALA A 88 2.10 -11.69 -1.35
N TYR A 89 1.39 -11.58 -0.22
CA TYR A 89 0.12 -10.86 -0.16
C TYR A 89 0.30 -9.37 -0.46
N GLY A 90 1.32 -8.75 0.13
CA GLY A 90 1.67 -7.36 -0.15
C GLY A 90 1.99 -7.11 -1.62
N LEU A 91 2.84 -7.94 -2.22
CA LEU A 91 3.15 -7.87 -3.65
C LEU A 91 1.90 -8.11 -4.51
N ALA A 92 1.01 -9.02 -4.14
CA ALA A 92 -0.25 -9.23 -4.86
C ALA A 92 -1.16 -7.98 -4.82
N MET A 93 -1.21 -7.27 -3.69
CA MET A 93 -1.90 -5.99 -3.57
C MET A 93 -1.30 -4.93 -4.50
N TRP A 94 0.04 -4.82 -4.53
CA TRP A 94 0.74 -3.92 -5.45
C TRP A 94 0.42 -4.22 -6.92
N PHE A 95 0.57 -5.48 -7.34
CA PHE A 95 0.25 -5.90 -8.70
C PHE A 95 -1.23 -5.67 -9.05
N GLY A 96 -2.14 -5.94 -8.10
CA GLY A 96 -3.57 -5.65 -8.27
C GLY A 96 -3.84 -4.16 -8.51
N PHE A 97 -3.17 -3.28 -7.76
CA PHE A 97 -3.25 -1.85 -8.01
C PHE A 97 -2.71 -1.48 -9.40
N GLU A 98 -1.51 -1.92 -9.76
CA GLU A 98 -0.89 -1.60 -11.05
C GLU A 98 -1.68 -2.13 -12.26
N LYS A 99 -2.27 -3.32 -12.14
CA LYS A 99 -2.91 -4.00 -13.28
C LYS A 99 -4.41 -3.78 -13.37
N VAL A 100 -5.08 -3.43 -12.27
CA VAL A 100 -6.54 -3.30 -12.22
C VAL A 100 -6.94 -1.86 -11.89
N ILE A 101 -6.48 -1.34 -10.76
CA ILE A 101 -6.98 -0.06 -10.24
C ILE A 101 -6.41 1.11 -11.04
N ALA A 102 -5.10 1.17 -11.24
CA ALA A 102 -4.47 2.28 -11.95
C ALA A 102 -4.98 2.43 -13.40
N PRO A 103 -5.10 1.35 -14.20
CA PRO A 103 -5.71 1.43 -15.52
C PRO A 103 -7.19 1.84 -15.48
N ALA A 104 -7.97 1.31 -14.53
CA ALA A 104 -9.39 1.65 -14.39
C ALA A 104 -9.62 3.13 -14.04
N LEU A 105 -8.67 3.76 -13.34
CA LEU A 105 -8.72 5.18 -13.00
C LEU A 105 -8.14 6.10 -14.09
N GLY A 106 -7.56 5.53 -15.15
CA GLY A 106 -6.91 6.27 -16.23
C GLY A 106 -5.58 6.89 -15.85
N LEU A 107 -4.93 6.41 -14.77
CA LEU A 107 -3.66 6.95 -14.31
C LEU A 107 -2.56 6.62 -15.34
N SER A 108 -1.91 7.66 -15.85
CA SER A 108 -0.80 7.51 -16.79
C SER A 108 0.32 6.71 -16.14
N ARG A 109 0.83 5.67 -16.82
CA ARG A 109 1.94 4.83 -16.35
C ARG A 109 3.30 5.56 -16.45
N ARG A 110 3.37 6.80 -15.98
CA ARG A 110 4.57 7.66 -16.03
C ARG A 110 5.81 7.00 -15.42
N HIS A 111 5.59 6.07 -14.48
CA HIS A 111 6.64 5.36 -13.75
C HIS A 111 7.05 4.00 -14.35
N GLU A 112 6.47 3.56 -15.47
CA GLU A 112 6.81 2.25 -16.07
C GLU A 112 8.28 2.15 -16.50
N SER A 113 8.94 3.28 -16.74
CA SER A 113 10.31 3.34 -17.25
C SER A 113 11.39 3.33 -16.16
N ARG A 114 11.03 3.33 -14.86
CA ARG A 114 11.98 3.49 -13.74
C ARG A 114 12.08 2.24 -12.86
N PRO A 115 13.05 1.35 -13.11
CA PRO A 115 13.16 0.09 -12.38
C PRO A 115 13.45 0.27 -10.89
N ALA A 116 14.21 1.31 -10.50
CA ALA A 116 14.49 1.62 -9.10
C ALA A 116 13.22 1.99 -8.32
N GLU A 117 12.36 2.82 -8.91
CA GLU A 117 11.08 3.22 -8.33
C GLU A 117 10.14 2.03 -8.18
N ARG A 118 10.05 1.15 -9.19
CA ARG A 118 9.30 -0.11 -9.10
C ARG A 118 9.83 -1.02 -7.99
N ALA A 119 11.14 -1.06 -7.78
CA ALA A 119 11.74 -1.85 -6.71
C ALA A 119 11.37 -1.30 -5.32
N VAL A 120 11.36 0.02 -5.15
CA VAL A 120 10.90 0.67 -3.90
C VAL A 120 9.42 0.38 -3.65
N LEU A 121 8.56 0.53 -4.66
CA LEU A 121 7.13 0.20 -4.55
C LEU A 121 6.88 -1.28 -4.27
N ALA A 122 7.67 -2.18 -4.84
CA ALA A 122 7.59 -3.60 -4.50
C ALA A 122 8.01 -3.85 -3.04
N ALA A 123 9.09 -3.20 -2.61
CA ALA A 123 9.65 -3.37 -1.27
C ALA A 123 8.71 -2.82 -0.18
N ASP A 124 8.09 -1.66 -0.39
CA ASP A 124 7.15 -1.08 0.57
C ASP A 124 5.90 -1.97 0.75
N HIS A 125 5.40 -2.58 -0.33
CA HIS A 125 4.27 -3.49 -0.25
C HIS A 125 4.65 -4.83 0.37
N ALA A 126 5.86 -5.33 0.09
CA ALA A 126 6.38 -6.52 0.77
C ALA A 126 6.50 -6.27 2.29
N LEU A 127 6.94 -5.08 2.69
CA LEU A 127 6.99 -4.64 4.09
C LEU A 127 5.59 -4.57 4.69
N TYR A 128 4.61 -3.96 4.01
CA TYR A 128 3.21 -3.98 4.43
C TYR A 128 2.72 -5.41 4.69
N GLY A 129 3.02 -6.32 3.76
CA GLY A 129 2.74 -7.75 3.88
C GLY A 129 3.35 -8.40 5.13
N LEU A 130 4.59 -8.05 5.46
CA LEU A 130 5.27 -8.48 6.68
C LEU A 130 4.55 -7.97 7.94
N VAL A 131 4.14 -6.69 7.93
CA VAL A 131 3.46 -6.05 9.06
C VAL A 131 2.11 -6.69 9.33
N VAL A 132 1.26 -6.90 8.32
CA VAL A 132 -0.07 -7.50 8.49
C VAL A 132 -0.01 -8.96 8.93
N ARG A 133 1.03 -9.70 8.51
CA ARG A 133 1.27 -11.08 8.96
C ARG A 133 1.42 -11.18 10.47
N GLY A 134 2.09 -10.22 11.11
CA GLY A 134 2.28 -10.22 12.57
C GLY A 134 0.98 -10.10 13.40
N ALA A 135 -0.18 -9.79 12.80
CA ALA A 135 -1.49 -9.84 13.50
C ALA A 135 -2.04 -11.27 13.60
N SER A 136 -1.55 -12.15 12.73
CA SER A 136 -2.16 -13.45 12.45
C SER A 136 -1.43 -14.63 13.11
N SER A 137 -0.29 -14.33 13.74
CA SER A 137 0.46 -15.20 14.65
C SER A 137 -0.05 -15.10 16.08
#